data_AF-A0A3N9MN93-F1
#
_entry.id   AF-A0A3N9MN93-F1
#
_cell.length_a   1.000
_cell.length_b   1.000
_cell.length_c   1.000
_cell.angle_alpha   90.00
_cell.angle_beta   90.00
_cell.angle_gamma   90.00
#
_symmetry.space_group_name_H-M   'P 1'
#
loop_
_entity.id
_entity.type
_entity.pdbx_description
1 polymer ?
#
loop_
_entity_poly.entity_id
_entity_poly.type
_entity_poly.pdbx_seq_one_letter_code
_entity_poly.pdbx_strand_id
1 'polypeptide(L)'
;MASEGIKKEIMRLRNTVSKLEERISRIEARLKSQPVTYHEEEKTSSLLPRNLGEAADSLELRIGRFWFAKAGIVVLAIGIVFLLTFPYSEWPAALPSLIGYLVVGGLQFLSYILRKNYDFLSRYILGGSLLLFYFSTLRLHFYSNNPAVENPLVLVFLLTICVIINLIISVYRESPYLAGLSLLLGYVTAVISDYGFSIFFMLILLVVLSVFLRQRYQWNGLYIFSIIATYVVHMDWFLNNPLLGNKPQFLSEPKTNIIFILVYFIIFAIGNLLWIRQKSENNIVTFGTFINCFTGYGLFILITISKVSEFLFVSHLSASVIFLLLSVLFWVKVKSKYSTFFYSIMAYSALSVAIIVQFKLENSFILLCWQSLLVITTALWYRSKIIVLANFFIFSLIFLFYLVTGRNIGIESLSFGIVALLSARIMNWQKHRLELKTEFMRNAYLGVAFISIPYALYHSVPPAYVAISWVAAALFYFGMSVFLDNKKYRWLALLTLILTIIYVLIIGIIQLEPAFRILSFILLGLVLITLSFIYTKYFGQKSRERDQVSGNRNQDQHNL
;
A
#
# COMPACT_ATOMS: atom_id res chain seq x y z
N MET A 1 51.58 -22.97 9.38
CA MET A 1 50.36 -23.69 9.83
C MET A 1 49.13 -23.47 8.94
N ALA A 2 48.90 -22.31 8.30
CA ALA A 2 47.71 -22.10 7.45
C ALA A 2 47.71 -22.88 6.10
N SER A 3 48.88 -23.21 5.55
CA SER A 3 49.02 -23.91 4.26
C SER A 3 48.60 -25.39 4.31
N GLU A 4 48.79 -26.08 5.44
CA GLU A 4 48.40 -27.49 5.59
C GLU A 4 46.88 -27.68 5.70
N GLY A 5 46.16 -26.73 6.31
CA GLY A 5 44.71 -26.78 6.43
C GLY A 5 44.03 -26.72 5.06
N ILE A 6 44.49 -25.82 4.20
CA ILE A 6 43.98 -25.65 2.83
C ILE A 6 44.29 -26.89 1.98
N LYS A 7 45.50 -27.47 2.09
CA LYS A 7 45.83 -28.72 1.41
C LYS A 7 44.94 -29.88 1.84
N LYS A 8 44.64 -30.01 3.13
CA LYS A 8 43.70 -31.03 3.64
C LYS A 8 42.29 -30.82 3.11
N GLU A 9 41.83 -29.59 3.03
CA GLU A 9 40.47 -29.27 2.56
C GLU A 9 40.31 -29.49 1.05
N ILE A 10 41.32 -29.12 0.25
CA ILE A 10 41.37 -29.43 -1.18
C ILE A 10 41.40 -30.95 -1.41
N MET A 11 42.18 -31.68 -0.62
CA MET A 11 42.26 -33.15 -0.73
C MET A 11 40.93 -33.81 -0.33
N ARG A 12 40.23 -33.26 0.67
CA ARG A 12 38.89 -33.70 1.09
C ARG A 12 37.84 -33.45 -0.01
N LEU A 13 37.87 -32.28 -0.64
CA LEU A 13 36.98 -31.93 -1.75
C LEU A 13 37.23 -32.82 -2.97
N ARG A 14 38.50 -33.04 -3.34
CA ARG A 14 38.86 -33.92 -4.46
C ARG A 14 38.40 -35.37 -4.23
N ASN A 15 38.55 -35.88 -3.02
CA ASN A 15 38.03 -37.21 -2.66
C ASN A 15 36.49 -37.27 -2.68
N THR A 16 35.81 -36.17 -2.35
CA THR A 16 34.34 -36.11 -2.39
C THR A 16 33.83 -36.10 -3.82
N VAL A 17 34.47 -35.33 -4.70
CA VAL A 17 34.14 -35.28 -6.13
C VAL A 17 34.39 -36.63 -6.80
N SER A 18 35.54 -37.26 -6.55
CA SER A 18 35.84 -38.60 -7.10
C SER A 18 34.83 -39.66 -6.65
N LYS A 19 34.39 -39.63 -5.38
CA LYS A 19 33.33 -40.54 -4.89
C LYS A 19 31.96 -40.27 -5.53
N LEU A 20 31.67 -39.02 -5.89
CA LEU A 20 30.44 -38.65 -6.58
C LEU A 20 30.46 -39.12 -8.03
N GLU A 21 31.58 -38.91 -8.73
CA GLU A 21 31.78 -39.40 -10.10
C GLU A 21 31.69 -40.93 -10.18
N GLU A 22 32.28 -41.64 -9.21
CA GLU A 22 32.21 -43.09 -9.15
C GLU A 22 30.77 -43.59 -8.87
N ARG A 23 30.01 -42.88 -8.01
CA ARG A 23 28.58 -43.19 -7.80
C ARG A 23 27.75 -42.94 -9.04
N ILE A 24 27.99 -41.84 -9.75
CA ILE A 24 27.27 -41.50 -10.98
C ILE A 24 27.60 -42.53 -12.07
N SER A 25 28.87 -42.90 -12.24
CA SER A 25 29.29 -43.94 -13.19
C SER A 25 28.65 -45.30 -12.88
N ARG A 26 28.56 -45.70 -11.61
CA ARG A 26 27.84 -46.93 -11.21
C ARG A 26 26.33 -46.85 -11.46
N ILE A 27 25.72 -45.68 -11.31
CA ILE A 27 24.29 -45.45 -11.59
C ILE A 27 24.05 -45.50 -13.11
N GLU A 28 24.89 -44.86 -13.91
CA GLU A 28 24.82 -44.87 -15.37
C GLU A 28 25.09 -46.26 -15.95
N ALA A 29 26.05 -47.01 -15.39
CA ALA A 29 26.30 -48.40 -15.76
C ALA A 29 25.09 -49.29 -15.44
N ARG A 30 24.45 -49.11 -14.28
CA ARG A 30 23.20 -49.82 -13.93
C ARG A 30 22.03 -49.46 -14.83
N LEU A 31 21.91 -48.20 -15.24
CA LEU A 31 20.88 -47.72 -16.16
C LEU A 31 21.08 -48.25 -17.59
N LYS A 32 22.33 -48.45 -18.03
CA LYS A 32 22.63 -49.05 -19.34
C LYS A 32 22.53 -50.57 -19.37
N SER A 33 22.71 -51.26 -18.23
CA SER A 33 22.70 -52.73 -18.16
C SER A 33 21.35 -53.33 -17.76
N GLN A 34 20.33 -52.52 -17.47
CA GLN A 34 18.97 -53.02 -17.25
C GLN A 34 18.18 -52.94 -18.56
N PRO A 35 17.95 -54.06 -19.27
CA PRO A 35 16.79 -54.12 -20.15
C PRO A 35 15.57 -53.90 -19.25
N VAL A 36 14.81 -52.86 -19.53
CA VAL A 36 13.64 -52.47 -18.74
C VAL A 36 12.58 -53.57 -18.89
N THR A 37 12.61 -54.56 -18.00
CA THR A 37 11.47 -55.42 -17.70
C THR A 37 10.53 -54.58 -16.84
N TYR A 38 9.47 -54.08 -17.44
CA TYR A 38 8.44 -53.32 -16.74
C TYR A 38 7.72 -54.24 -15.74
N HIS A 39 8.03 -54.09 -14.45
CA HIS A 39 7.07 -54.33 -13.39
C HIS A 39 6.19 -53.10 -13.29
N GLU A 40 4.93 -53.23 -13.72
CA GLU A 40 3.89 -52.25 -13.47
C GLU A 40 3.57 -52.24 -11.97
N GLU A 41 3.91 -51.15 -11.28
CA GLU A 41 2.96 -50.45 -10.41
C GLU A 41 3.41 -49.01 -10.10
N GLU A 42 2.49 -48.10 -10.47
CA GLU A 42 2.23 -46.73 -10.00
C GLU A 42 3.17 -45.55 -10.32
N LYS A 43 2.67 -44.77 -11.30
CA LYS A 43 2.77 -43.30 -11.48
C LYS A 43 4.04 -42.74 -12.13
N THR A 44 3.98 -42.58 -13.46
CA THR A 44 3.61 -41.32 -14.16
C THR A 44 4.17 -41.34 -15.59
N SER A 45 3.63 -42.20 -16.45
CA SER A 45 3.79 -42.12 -17.90
C SER A 45 2.65 -42.87 -18.61
N SER A 46 1.48 -42.22 -18.71
CA SER A 46 0.45 -42.58 -19.69
C SER A 46 -0.21 -41.30 -20.24
N LEU A 47 0.48 -40.68 -21.19
CA LEU A 47 -0.10 -39.72 -22.15
C LEU A 47 -0.71 -40.42 -23.38
N LEU A 48 -1.12 -41.69 -23.24
CA LEU A 48 -2.05 -42.33 -24.16
C LEU A 48 -3.02 -43.18 -23.33
N PRO A 49 -4.34 -43.00 -23.48
CA PRO A 49 -5.31 -43.81 -22.78
C PRO A 49 -5.23 -45.25 -23.29
N ARG A 50 -4.91 -46.18 -22.39
CA ARG A 50 -4.76 -47.61 -22.70
C ARG A 50 -6.09 -48.30 -23.03
N ASN A 51 -7.21 -47.59 -22.95
CA ASN A 51 -8.46 -47.90 -23.62
C ASN A 51 -9.10 -46.55 -23.99
N LEU A 52 -9.37 -46.29 -25.28
CA LEU A 52 -10.17 -45.14 -25.70
C LEU A 52 -11.53 -45.09 -24.98
N GLY A 53 -12.06 -46.26 -24.59
CA GLY A 53 -13.26 -46.40 -23.76
C GLY A 53 -13.13 -45.82 -22.34
N GLU A 54 -12.06 -46.10 -21.59
CA GLU A 54 -11.94 -45.65 -20.18
C GLU A 54 -11.66 -44.14 -20.03
N ALA A 55 -10.93 -43.56 -21.00
CA ALA A 55 -10.74 -42.11 -21.04
C ALA A 55 -12.00 -41.37 -21.51
N ALA A 56 -12.74 -41.95 -22.46
CA ALA A 56 -14.05 -41.46 -22.85
C ALA A 56 -15.04 -41.60 -21.68
N ASP A 57 -15.07 -42.71 -20.95
CA ASP A 57 -15.93 -42.95 -19.78
C ASP A 57 -15.59 -42.01 -18.62
N SER A 58 -14.31 -41.72 -18.38
CA SER A 58 -13.89 -40.77 -17.33
C SER A 58 -14.14 -39.30 -17.72
N LEU A 59 -14.03 -38.96 -19.01
CA LEU A 59 -14.49 -37.69 -19.56
C LEU A 59 -16.00 -37.57 -19.51
N GLU A 60 -16.75 -38.60 -19.90
CA GLU A 60 -18.20 -38.69 -19.84
C GLU A 60 -18.69 -38.56 -18.41
N LEU A 61 -18.06 -39.26 -17.46
CA LEU A 61 -18.36 -39.15 -16.04
C LEU A 61 -18.07 -37.73 -15.52
N ARG A 62 -16.97 -37.10 -15.96
CA ARG A 62 -16.63 -35.73 -15.56
C ARG A 62 -17.56 -34.69 -16.21
N ILE A 63 -17.93 -34.86 -17.47
CA ILE A 63 -18.87 -34.00 -18.20
C ILE A 63 -20.27 -34.15 -17.60
N GLY A 64 -20.74 -35.38 -17.43
CA GLY A 64 -22.04 -35.72 -16.84
C GLY A 64 -22.17 -35.26 -15.39
N ARG A 65 -21.20 -35.56 -14.52
CA ARG A 65 -21.28 -35.17 -13.09
C ARG A 65 -21.00 -33.70 -12.83
N PHE A 66 -20.07 -33.06 -13.55
CA PHE A 66 -19.66 -31.68 -13.23
C PHE A 66 -20.23 -30.63 -14.18
N TRP A 67 -20.27 -30.88 -15.49
CA TRP A 67 -20.69 -29.86 -16.46
C TRP A 67 -22.20 -29.86 -16.67
N PHE A 68 -22.84 -31.02 -16.84
CA PHE A 68 -24.29 -31.07 -16.97
C PHE A 68 -25.03 -30.67 -15.70
N ALA A 69 -24.53 -31.04 -14.51
CA ALA A 69 -25.10 -30.57 -13.25
C ALA A 69 -25.05 -29.03 -13.14
N LYS A 70 -23.93 -28.40 -13.52
CA LYS A 70 -23.81 -26.93 -13.52
C LYS A 70 -24.69 -26.28 -14.59
N ALA A 71 -24.67 -26.80 -15.81
CA ALA A 71 -25.49 -26.31 -16.91
C ALA A 71 -26.98 -26.43 -16.58
N GLY A 72 -27.42 -27.57 -16.06
CA GLY A 72 -28.80 -27.79 -15.63
C GLY A 72 -29.24 -26.82 -14.53
N ILE A 73 -28.41 -26.59 -13.51
CA ILE A 73 -28.71 -25.60 -12.45
C ILE A 73 -28.79 -24.18 -13.03
N VAL A 74 -27.89 -23.81 -13.94
CA VAL A 74 -27.90 -22.50 -14.59
C VAL A 74 -29.15 -22.33 -15.47
N VAL A 75 -29.47 -23.30 -16.32
CA VAL A 75 -30.66 -23.29 -17.18
C VAL A 75 -31.93 -23.24 -16.34
N LEU A 76 -32.02 -24.03 -15.27
CA LEU A 76 -33.15 -24.01 -14.35
C LEU A 76 -33.25 -22.67 -13.62
N ALA A 77 -32.13 -22.09 -13.16
CA ALA A 77 -32.13 -20.77 -12.54
C ALA A 77 -32.61 -19.69 -13.53
N ILE A 78 -32.14 -19.73 -14.78
CA ILE A 78 -32.59 -18.82 -15.84
C ILE A 78 -34.09 -18.99 -16.12
N GLY A 79 -34.57 -20.23 -16.23
CA GLY A 79 -35.99 -20.53 -16.44
C GLY A 79 -36.86 -20.00 -15.31
N ILE A 80 -36.42 -20.17 -14.06
CA ILE A 80 -37.16 -19.63 -12.91
C ILE A 80 -37.06 -18.11 -12.86
N VAL A 81 -35.92 -17.50 -13.19
CA VAL A 81 -35.81 -16.04 -13.29
C VAL A 81 -36.77 -15.51 -14.36
N PHE A 82 -36.88 -16.14 -15.52
CA PHE A 82 -37.86 -15.74 -16.54
C PHE A 82 -39.30 -15.89 -16.04
N LEU A 83 -39.63 -17.05 -15.47
CA LEU A 83 -40.95 -17.30 -14.87
C LEU A 83 -41.26 -16.27 -13.78
N LEU A 84 -40.27 -15.90 -12.97
CA LEU A 84 -40.44 -14.83 -12.02
C LEU A 84 -40.60 -13.52 -12.75
N THR A 85 -39.70 -13.04 -13.59
CA THR A 85 -39.78 -11.69 -14.19
C THR A 85 -40.93 -11.45 -15.19
N PHE A 86 -41.60 -12.50 -15.68
CA PHE A 86 -42.63 -12.37 -16.70
C PHE A 86 -43.82 -11.51 -16.20
N PRO A 87 -44.25 -10.47 -16.92
CA PRO A 87 -45.35 -9.61 -16.49
C PRO A 87 -46.70 -10.28 -16.74
N TYR A 88 -47.16 -11.09 -15.77
CA TYR A 88 -48.49 -11.70 -15.81
C TYR A 88 -49.57 -10.64 -15.57
N SER A 89 -50.33 -10.31 -16.61
CA SER A 89 -51.39 -9.30 -16.54
C SER A 89 -52.63 -9.76 -15.77
N GLU A 90 -52.90 -11.07 -15.72
CA GLU A 90 -54.11 -11.63 -15.11
C GLU A 90 -53.90 -12.22 -13.71
N TRP A 91 -52.66 -12.31 -13.24
CA TRP A 91 -52.36 -12.95 -11.95
C TRP A 91 -52.33 -11.93 -10.82
N PRO A 92 -52.71 -12.33 -9.59
CA PRO A 92 -52.45 -11.51 -8.42
C PRO A 92 -50.97 -11.19 -8.28
N ALA A 93 -50.64 -9.94 -7.96
CA ALA A 93 -49.27 -9.42 -7.93
C ALA A 93 -48.29 -10.26 -7.08
N ALA A 94 -48.77 -10.82 -5.97
CA ALA A 94 -47.96 -11.64 -5.06
C ALA A 94 -47.80 -13.11 -5.49
N LEU A 95 -48.64 -13.61 -6.40
CA LEU A 95 -48.71 -15.04 -6.73
C LEU A 95 -47.40 -15.61 -7.31
N PRO A 96 -46.71 -14.95 -8.27
CA PRO A 96 -45.42 -15.43 -8.77
C PRO A 96 -44.35 -15.51 -7.68
N SER A 97 -44.30 -14.54 -6.76
CA SER A 97 -43.39 -14.55 -5.62
C SER A 97 -43.68 -15.70 -4.65
N LEU A 98 -44.97 -15.99 -4.39
CA LEU A 98 -45.38 -17.13 -3.57
C LEU A 98 -44.96 -18.47 -4.18
N ILE A 99 -45.15 -18.66 -5.49
CA ILE A 99 -44.67 -19.84 -6.22
C ILE A 99 -43.14 -19.92 -6.10
N GLY A 100 -42.44 -18.80 -6.27
CA GLY A 100 -41.00 -18.70 -6.06
C GLY A 100 -40.58 -19.19 -4.67
N TYR A 101 -41.25 -18.76 -3.60
CA TYR A 101 -40.98 -19.22 -2.24
C TYR A 101 -41.25 -20.72 -2.03
N LEU A 102 -42.29 -21.27 -2.66
CA LEU A 102 -42.55 -22.72 -2.62
C LEU A 102 -41.43 -23.51 -3.30
N VAL A 103 -40.97 -23.07 -4.47
CA VAL A 103 -39.84 -23.68 -5.19
C VAL A 103 -38.56 -23.59 -4.37
N VAL A 104 -38.29 -22.44 -3.73
CA VAL A 104 -37.16 -22.26 -2.81
C VAL A 104 -37.19 -23.29 -1.68
N GLY A 105 -38.34 -23.46 -1.02
CA GLY A 105 -38.52 -24.46 0.03
C GLY A 105 -38.24 -25.88 -0.48
N GLY A 106 -38.76 -26.22 -1.65
CA GLY A 106 -38.51 -27.50 -2.31
C GLY A 106 -37.02 -27.74 -2.62
N LEU A 107 -36.32 -26.74 -3.17
CA LEU A 107 -34.89 -26.83 -3.48
C LEU A 107 -34.02 -26.92 -2.22
N GLN A 108 -34.37 -26.19 -1.16
CA GLN A 108 -33.67 -26.28 0.13
C GLN A 108 -33.87 -27.65 0.78
N PHE A 109 -35.09 -28.20 0.74
CA PHE A 109 -35.39 -29.55 1.21
C PHE A 109 -34.65 -30.62 0.40
N LEU A 110 -34.62 -30.48 -0.93
CA LEU A 110 -33.87 -31.37 -1.81
C LEU A 110 -32.36 -31.31 -1.52
N SER A 111 -31.81 -30.11 -1.32
CA SER A 111 -30.42 -29.92 -0.89
C SER A 111 -30.13 -30.58 0.47
N TYR A 112 -31.09 -30.58 1.40
CA TYR A 112 -30.96 -31.27 2.68
C TYR A 112 -30.86 -32.79 2.51
N ILE A 113 -31.71 -33.39 1.68
CA ILE A 113 -31.69 -34.85 1.41
C ILE A 113 -30.38 -35.25 0.70
N LEU A 114 -30.01 -34.52 -0.36
CA LEU A 114 -28.84 -34.82 -1.17
C LEU A 114 -27.51 -34.63 -0.42
N ARG A 115 -27.52 -33.95 0.73
CA ARG A 115 -26.32 -33.65 1.52
C ARG A 115 -25.49 -34.89 1.85
N LYS A 116 -26.13 -36.02 2.18
CA LYS A 116 -25.42 -37.23 2.63
C LYS A 116 -24.64 -37.92 1.53
N ASN A 117 -25.20 -37.96 0.32
CA ASN A 117 -24.67 -38.78 -0.78
C ASN A 117 -24.02 -37.93 -1.89
N TYR A 118 -24.36 -36.64 -1.99
CA TYR A 118 -23.95 -35.75 -3.07
C TYR A 118 -23.66 -34.33 -2.56
N ASP A 119 -22.72 -34.19 -1.61
CA ASP A 119 -22.41 -32.89 -0.96
C ASP A 119 -22.13 -31.76 -1.96
N PHE A 120 -21.34 -32.04 -3.02
CA PHE A 120 -21.05 -31.07 -4.06
C PHE A 120 -22.32 -30.54 -4.73
N LEU A 121 -23.20 -31.42 -5.23
CA LEU A 121 -24.45 -31.04 -5.89
C LEU A 121 -25.39 -30.31 -4.94
N SER A 122 -25.48 -30.77 -3.68
CA SER A 122 -26.30 -30.14 -2.64
C SER A 122 -25.92 -28.67 -2.41
N ARG A 123 -24.63 -28.32 -2.48
CA ARG A 123 -24.16 -26.93 -2.32
C ARG A 123 -24.57 -26.01 -3.48
N TYR A 124 -24.56 -26.50 -4.72
CA TYR A 124 -25.01 -25.69 -5.87
C TYR A 124 -26.51 -25.49 -5.88
N ILE A 125 -27.29 -26.53 -5.58
CA ILE A 125 -28.75 -26.42 -5.45
C ILE A 125 -29.10 -25.43 -4.34
N LEU A 126 -28.38 -25.47 -3.22
CA LEU A 126 -28.56 -24.52 -2.13
C LEU A 126 -28.20 -23.09 -2.57
N GLY A 127 -27.05 -22.88 -3.23
CA GLY A 127 -26.69 -21.57 -3.76
C GLY A 127 -27.74 -20.99 -4.71
N GLY A 128 -28.27 -21.82 -5.61
CA GLY A 128 -29.37 -21.46 -6.49
C GLY A 128 -30.65 -21.10 -5.74
N SER A 129 -31.01 -21.84 -4.68
CA SER A 129 -32.21 -21.54 -3.89
C SER A 129 -32.08 -20.26 -3.06
N LEU A 130 -30.89 -19.95 -2.52
CA LEU A 130 -30.65 -18.68 -1.81
C LEU A 130 -30.76 -17.47 -2.76
N LEU A 131 -30.25 -17.59 -3.98
CA LEU A 131 -30.39 -16.57 -5.02
C LEU A 131 -31.86 -16.42 -5.45
N LEU A 132 -32.55 -17.53 -5.63
CA LEU A 132 -33.96 -17.54 -6.00
C LEU A 132 -34.86 -16.94 -4.92
N PHE A 133 -34.53 -17.18 -3.64
CA PHE A 133 -35.22 -16.59 -2.51
C PHE A 133 -35.15 -15.06 -2.56
N TYR A 134 -33.98 -14.53 -2.90
CA TYR A 134 -33.77 -13.11 -3.09
C TYR A 134 -34.58 -12.56 -4.28
N PHE A 135 -34.53 -13.21 -5.45
CA PHE A 135 -35.29 -12.77 -6.62
C PHE A 135 -36.81 -12.83 -6.42
N SER A 136 -37.30 -13.85 -5.71
CA SER A 136 -38.73 -13.98 -5.39
C SER A 136 -39.20 -12.82 -4.50
N THR A 137 -38.34 -12.37 -3.58
CA THR A 137 -38.58 -11.19 -2.74
C THR A 137 -38.47 -9.88 -3.53
N LEU A 138 -37.47 -9.76 -4.41
CA LEU A 138 -37.28 -8.59 -5.28
C LEU A 138 -38.51 -8.32 -6.16
N ARG A 139 -39.14 -9.39 -6.65
CA ARG A 139 -40.35 -9.31 -7.48
C ARG A 139 -41.59 -8.74 -6.78
N LEU A 140 -41.63 -8.72 -5.45
CA LEU A 140 -42.78 -8.13 -4.75
C LEU A 140 -42.99 -6.65 -5.10
N HIS A 141 -41.93 -5.96 -5.51
CA HIS A 141 -41.96 -4.56 -5.94
C HIS A 141 -41.60 -4.38 -7.42
N PHE A 142 -40.61 -5.11 -7.92
CA PHE A 142 -40.15 -4.97 -9.30
C PHE A 142 -40.86 -5.94 -10.24
N TYR A 143 -40.92 -5.61 -11.55
CA TYR A 143 -41.44 -6.49 -12.63
C TYR A 143 -42.96 -6.74 -12.66
N SER A 144 -43.75 -5.95 -11.93
CA SER A 144 -45.21 -5.90 -12.04
C SER A 144 -45.67 -4.45 -12.20
N ASN A 145 -46.73 -4.21 -12.99
CA ASN A 145 -47.34 -2.89 -13.11
C ASN A 145 -48.10 -2.49 -11.84
N ASN A 146 -48.64 -3.48 -11.11
CA ASN A 146 -49.26 -3.31 -9.81
C ASN A 146 -48.44 -4.14 -8.80
N PRO A 147 -47.44 -3.54 -8.13
CA PRO A 147 -46.59 -4.28 -7.21
C PRO A 147 -47.35 -4.70 -5.95
N ALA A 148 -47.00 -5.87 -5.39
CA ALA A 148 -47.59 -6.34 -4.14
C ALA A 148 -47.08 -5.53 -2.93
N VAL A 149 -45.85 -5.01 -3.02
CA VAL A 149 -45.24 -4.11 -2.05
C VAL A 149 -44.95 -2.80 -2.75
N GLU A 150 -45.76 -1.77 -2.50
CA GLU A 150 -45.57 -0.46 -3.14
C GLU A 150 -44.43 0.34 -2.51
N ASN A 151 -44.23 0.22 -1.20
CA ASN A 151 -43.24 1.02 -0.47
C ASN A 151 -41.82 0.43 -0.63
N PRO A 152 -40.86 1.15 -1.24
CA PRO A 152 -39.48 0.68 -1.42
C PRO A 152 -38.75 0.36 -0.11
N LEU A 153 -39.05 1.08 0.97
CA LEU A 153 -38.44 0.82 2.29
C LEU A 153 -38.88 -0.53 2.85
N VAL A 154 -40.14 -0.92 2.63
CA VAL A 154 -40.66 -2.23 3.05
C VAL A 154 -39.98 -3.34 2.24
N LEU A 155 -39.77 -3.14 0.94
CA LEU A 155 -39.01 -4.07 0.11
C LEU A 155 -37.58 -4.24 0.63
N VAL A 156 -36.87 -3.14 0.86
CA VAL A 156 -35.48 -3.15 1.35
C VAL A 156 -35.38 -3.87 2.70
N PHE A 157 -36.36 -3.67 3.59
CA PHE A 157 -36.46 -4.39 4.86
C PHE A 157 -36.64 -5.90 4.64
N LEU A 158 -37.55 -6.32 3.75
CA LEU A 158 -37.75 -7.74 3.40
C LEU A 158 -36.50 -8.36 2.76
N LEU A 159 -35.83 -7.65 1.86
CA LEU A 159 -34.56 -8.09 1.25
C LEU A 159 -33.46 -8.22 2.29
N THR A 160 -33.41 -7.33 3.28
CA THR A 160 -32.47 -7.43 4.40
C THR A 160 -32.72 -8.67 5.24
N ILE A 161 -33.98 -8.98 5.57
CA ILE A 161 -34.36 -10.23 6.25
C ILE A 161 -33.94 -11.45 5.41
N CYS A 162 -34.22 -11.42 4.10
CA CYS A 162 -33.82 -12.46 3.17
C CYS A 162 -32.29 -12.70 3.20
N VAL A 163 -31.49 -11.62 3.17
CA VAL A 163 -30.02 -11.68 3.26
C VAL A 163 -29.57 -12.25 4.61
N ILE A 164 -30.20 -11.87 5.72
CA ILE A 164 -29.89 -12.41 7.05
C ILE A 164 -30.15 -13.92 7.09
N ILE A 165 -31.30 -14.38 6.60
CA ILE A 165 -31.64 -15.81 6.52
C ILE A 165 -30.61 -16.55 5.65
N ASN A 166 -30.30 -16.02 4.47
CA ASN A 166 -29.29 -16.59 3.57
C ASN A 166 -27.92 -16.71 4.25
N LEU A 167 -27.53 -15.70 5.02
CA LEU A 167 -26.27 -15.68 5.73
C LEU A 167 -26.23 -16.68 6.90
N ILE A 168 -27.33 -16.80 7.67
CA ILE A 168 -27.46 -17.82 8.71
C ILE A 168 -27.31 -19.23 8.12
N ILE A 169 -28.01 -19.52 7.02
CA ILE A 169 -27.90 -20.81 6.32
C ILE A 169 -26.45 -21.03 5.84
N SER A 170 -25.82 -20.01 5.26
CA SER A 170 -24.46 -20.08 4.74
C SER A 170 -23.42 -20.36 5.83
N VAL A 171 -23.58 -19.73 7.00
CA VAL A 171 -22.73 -19.94 8.18
C VAL A 171 -22.95 -21.33 8.77
N TYR A 172 -24.20 -21.78 8.89
CA TYR A 172 -24.52 -23.13 9.34
C TYR A 172 -23.94 -24.22 8.42
N ARG A 173 -23.81 -23.92 7.12
CA ARG A 173 -23.18 -24.80 6.12
C ARG A 173 -21.66 -24.66 6.05
N GLU A 174 -21.05 -23.79 6.87
CA GLU A 174 -19.62 -23.47 6.86
C GLU A 174 -19.05 -23.21 5.46
N SER A 175 -19.85 -22.63 4.57
CA SER A 175 -19.48 -22.46 3.17
C SER A 175 -19.11 -21.00 2.89
N PRO A 176 -17.82 -20.69 2.64
CA PRO A 176 -17.40 -19.33 2.31
C PRO A 176 -18.04 -18.83 1.01
N TYR A 177 -18.33 -19.71 0.06
CA TYR A 177 -18.95 -19.33 -1.22
C TYR A 177 -20.41 -18.91 -1.05
N LEU A 178 -21.19 -19.63 -0.22
CA LEU A 178 -22.58 -19.26 0.06
C LEU A 178 -22.66 -17.97 0.90
N ALA A 179 -21.74 -17.82 1.85
CA ALA A 179 -21.64 -16.59 2.64
C ALA A 179 -21.23 -15.40 1.76
N GLY A 180 -20.33 -15.61 0.79
CA GLY A 180 -19.97 -14.61 -0.21
C GLY A 180 -21.14 -14.20 -1.09
N LEU A 181 -21.96 -15.16 -1.55
CA LEU A 181 -23.20 -14.87 -2.27
C LEU A 181 -24.16 -14.04 -1.41
N SER A 182 -24.34 -14.41 -0.14
CA SER A 182 -25.22 -13.70 0.79
C SER A 182 -24.74 -12.25 1.03
N LEU A 183 -23.43 -12.05 1.23
CA LEU A 183 -22.84 -10.71 1.36
C LEU A 183 -23.01 -9.89 0.09
N LEU A 184 -22.79 -10.49 -1.09
CA LEU A 184 -23.01 -9.83 -2.38
C LEU A 184 -24.46 -9.35 -2.51
N LEU A 185 -25.43 -10.21 -2.18
CA LEU A 185 -26.85 -9.83 -2.17
C LEU A 185 -27.14 -8.72 -1.15
N GLY A 186 -26.44 -8.70 -0.01
CA GLY A 186 -26.48 -7.59 0.94
C GLY A 186 -26.01 -6.26 0.35
N TYR A 187 -24.88 -6.26 -0.38
CA TYR A 187 -24.42 -5.06 -1.09
C TYR A 187 -25.38 -4.62 -2.20
N VAL A 188 -25.97 -5.57 -2.94
CA VAL A 188 -27.02 -5.27 -3.93
C VAL A 188 -28.26 -4.67 -3.26
N THR A 189 -28.66 -5.18 -2.09
CA THR A 189 -29.77 -4.62 -1.30
C THR A 189 -29.48 -3.18 -0.89
N ALA A 190 -28.24 -2.88 -0.50
CA ALA A 190 -27.83 -1.52 -0.18
C ALA A 190 -28.02 -0.60 -1.39
N VAL A 191 -27.53 -1.00 -2.58
CA VAL A 191 -27.71 -0.23 -3.82
C VAL A 191 -29.20 0.01 -4.11
N ILE A 192 -30.04 -1.03 -4.05
CA ILE A 192 -31.50 -0.94 -4.29
C ILE A 192 -32.19 0.04 -3.35
N SER A 193 -31.64 0.29 -2.16
CA SER A 193 -32.25 1.24 -1.23
C SER A 193 -32.28 2.68 -1.74
N ASP A 194 -31.41 3.05 -2.68
CA ASP A 194 -31.36 4.35 -3.39
C ASP A 194 -31.39 5.60 -2.48
N TYR A 195 -31.08 5.44 -1.19
CA TYR A 195 -31.08 6.49 -0.18
C TYR A 195 -29.76 6.48 0.59
N GLY A 196 -29.03 7.61 0.56
CA GLY A 196 -27.65 7.69 1.05
C GLY A 196 -27.45 7.16 2.46
N PHE A 197 -28.23 7.61 3.45
CA PHE A 197 -28.07 7.12 4.83
C PHE A 197 -28.39 5.63 4.96
N SER A 198 -29.41 5.12 4.25
CA SER A 198 -29.74 3.70 4.28
C SER A 198 -28.60 2.86 3.72
N ILE A 199 -28.04 3.26 2.58
CA ILE A 199 -26.83 2.65 1.99
C ILE A 199 -25.70 2.63 3.03
N PHE A 200 -25.40 3.78 3.64
CA PHE A 200 -24.27 3.90 4.56
C PHE A 200 -24.41 3.03 5.81
N PHE A 201 -25.59 3.01 6.44
CA PHE A 201 -25.83 2.15 7.60
C PHE A 201 -25.75 0.66 7.24
N MET A 202 -26.28 0.25 6.08
CA MET A 202 -26.13 -1.11 5.60
C MET A 202 -24.68 -1.48 5.35
N LEU A 203 -23.89 -0.58 4.77
CA LEU A 203 -22.45 -0.78 4.59
C LEU A 203 -21.73 -0.97 5.94
N ILE A 204 -22.04 -0.18 6.98
CA ILE A 204 -21.46 -0.41 8.33
C ILE A 204 -21.75 -1.83 8.79
N LEU A 205 -23.01 -2.28 8.70
CA LEU A 205 -23.42 -3.61 9.15
C LEU A 205 -22.68 -4.72 8.39
N LEU A 206 -22.60 -4.61 7.06
CA LEU A 206 -21.88 -5.58 6.20
C LEU A 206 -20.38 -5.60 6.49
N VAL A 207 -19.76 -4.45 6.73
CA VAL A 207 -18.35 -4.34 7.10
C VAL A 207 -18.10 -5.03 8.45
N VAL A 208 -18.89 -4.73 9.48
CA VAL A 208 -18.79 -5.37 10.82
C VAL A 208 -18.98 -6.87 10.71
N LEU A 209 -19.98 -7.32 9.94
CA LEU A 209 -20.25 -8.73 9.71
C LEU A 209 -19.07 -9.42 8.99
N SER A 210 -18.49 -8.79 7.98
CA SER A 210 -17.32 -9.34 7.27
C SER A 210 -16.10 -9.49 8.19
N VAL A 211 -15.87 -8.54 9.09
CA VAL A 211 -14.82 -8.62 10.12
C VAL A 211 -15.10 -9.79 11.05
N PHE A 212 -16.33 -9.91 11.55
CA PHE A 212 -16.74 -11.00 12.43
C PHE A 212 -16.54 -12.37 11.76
N LEU A 213 -17.03 -12.55 10.54
CA LEU A 213 -16.91 -13.79 9.78
C LEU A 213 -15.44 -14.17 9.55
N ARG A 214 -14.58 -13.18 9.24
CA ARG A 214 -13.15 -13.42 9.12
C ARG A 214 -12.54 -13.90 10.44
N GLN A 215 -12.86 -13.27 11.57
CA GLN A 215 -12.27 -13.64 12.86
C GLN A 215 -12.73 -15.03 13.31
N ARG A 216 -14.01 -15.35 13.11
CA ARG A 216 -14.60 -16.62 13.54
C ARG A 216 -14.23 -17.80 12.63
N TYR A 217 -14.29 -17.62 11.31
CA TYR A 217 -14.18 -18.70 10.32
C TYR A 217 -12.94 -18.62 9.43
N GLN A 218 -12.11 -17.58 9.57
CA GLN A 218 -10.88 -17.39 8.79
C GLN A 218 -11.09 -17.22 7.28
N TRP A 219 -12.29 -16.78 6.88
CA TRP A 219 -12.66 -16.55 5.48
C TRP A 219 -12.06 -15.25 4.93
N ASN A 220 -10.74 -15.26 4.74
CA ASN A 220 -9.96 -14.10 4.29
C ASN A 220 -10.40 -13.54 2.93
N GLY A 221 -10.84 -14.40 2.00
CA GLY A 221 -11.34 -13.97 0.70
C GLY A 221 -12.58 -13.08 0.80
N LEU A 222 -13.51 -13.41 1.71
CA LEU A 222 -14.73 -12.63 1.93
C LEU A 222 -14.44 -11.26 2.55
N TYR A 223 -13.43 -11.19 3.39
CA TYR A 223 -12.99 -9.93 3.97
C TYR A 223 -12.42 -8.98 2.90
N ILE A 224 -11.55 -9.48 2.02
CA ILE A 224 -11.01 -8.69 0.91
C ILE A 224 -12.13 -8.25 -0.03
N PHE A 225 -13.04 -9.16 -0.39
CA PHE A 225 -14.23 -8.85 -1.18
C PHE A 225 -15.06 -7.73 -0.54
N SER A 226 -15.27 -7.79 0.77
CA SER A 226 -16.07 -6.79 1.50
C SER A 226 -15.42 -5.40 1.50
N ILE A 227 -14.10 -5.31 1.62
CA ILE A 227 -13.38 -4.02 1.48
C ILE A 227 -13.69 -3.40 0.13
N ILE A 228 -13.51 -4.16 -0.95
CA ILE A 228 -13.71 -3.66 -2.32
C ILE A 228 -15.18 -3.28 -2.53
N ALA A 229 -16.11 -4.19 -2.21
CA ALA A 229 -17.54 -3.98 -2.40
C ALA A 229 -18.07 -2.76 -1.65
N THR A 230 -17.60 -2.53 -0.40
CA THR A 230 -18.02 -1.37 0.40
C THR A 230 -17.69 -0.05 -0.29
N TYR A 231 -16.45 0.11 -0.76
CA TYR A 231 -16.04 1.35 -1.43
C TYR A 231 -16.62 1.48 -2.83
N VAL A 232 -16.84 0.38 -3.55
CA VAL A 232 -17.53 0.39 -4.86
C VAL A 232 -18.98 0.83 -4.70
N VAL A 233 -19.72 0.31 -3.73
CA VAL A 233 -21.13 0.71 -3.49
C VAL A 233 -21.22 2.18 -3.07
N HIS A 234 -20.30 2.66 -2.22
CA HIS A 234 -20.28 4.08 -1.87
C HIS A 234 -19.91 4.96 -3.09
N MET A 235 -19.00 4.49 -3.95
CA MET A 235 -18.65 5.18 -5.19
C MET A 235 -19.84 5.20 -6.18
N ASP A 236 -20.59 4.11 -6.29
CA ASP A 236 -21.81 4.05 -7.10
C ASP A 236 -22.84 5.08 -6.62
N TRP A 237 -23.06 5.16 -5.31
CA TRP A 237 -23.89 6.21 -4.71
C TRP A 237 -23.38 7.61 -5.05
N PHE A 238 -22.08 7.86 -4.90
CA PHE A 238 -21.47 9.15 -5.24
C PHE A 238 -21.68 9.53 -6.72
N LEU A 239 -21.77 8.54 -7.60
CA LEU A 239 -22.04 8.70 -9.03
C LEU A 239 -23.54 8.74 -9.38
N ASN A 240 -24.42 8.89 -8.39
CA ASN A 240 -25.88 8.90 -8.54
C ASN A 240 -26.49 7.53 -8.90
N ASN A 241 -25.94 6.43 -8.37
CA ASN A 241 -26.38 5.04 -8.59
C ASN A 241 -26.55 4.63 -10.07
N PRO A 242 -25.52 4.74 -10.94
CA PRO A 242 -25.61 4.26 -12.32
C PRO A 242 -25.97 2.78 -12.45
N LEU A 243 -25.67 1.95 -11.45
CA LEU A 243 -26.08 0.54 -11.41
C LEU A 243 -27.60 0.34 -11.41
N LEU A 244 -28.38 1.35 -10.98
CA LEU A 244 -29.85 1.36 -11.06
C LEU A 244 -30.40 1.99 -12.36
N GLY A 245 -29.52 2.38 -13.29
CA GLY A 245 -29.92 3.02 -14.55
C GLY A 245 -30.02 4.54 -14.49
N ASN A 246 -29.65 5.15 -13.37
CA ASN A 246 -29.57 6.60 -13.23
C ASN A 246 -28.44 7.17 -14.10
N LYS A 247 -28.57 8.44 -14.51
CA LYS A 247 -27.51 9.13 -15.25
C LYS A 247 -26.33 9.42 -14.32
N PRO A 248 -25.08 9.09 -14.72
CA PRO A 248 -23.91 9.35 -13.91
C PRO A 248 -23.77 10.84 -13.58
N GLN A 249 -23.84 11.17 -12.30
CA GLN A 249 -23.72 12.53 -11.79
C GLN A 249 -23.09 12.51 -10.40
N PHE A 250 -22.17 13.43 -10.13
CA PHE A 250 -21.58 13.55 -8.80
C PHE A 250 -22.60 14.12 -7.81
N LEU A 251 -22.97 13.32 -6.81
CA LEU A 251 -23.78 13.74 -5.66
C LEU A 251 -22.90 14.33 -4.55
N SER A 252 -23.42 15.33 -3.86
CA SER A 252 -22.72 16.01 -2.74
C SER A 252 -23.45 15.88 -1.40
N GLU A 253 -24.76 15.62 -1.42
CA GLU A 253 -25.58 15.51 -0.21
C GLU A 253 -25.94 14.06 0.10
N PRO A 254 -25.86 13.61 1.37
CA PRO A 254 -25.52 14.42 2.53
C PRO A 254 -24.01 14.67 2.64
N LYS A 255 -23.58 15.90 2.98
CA LYS A 255 -22.15 16.25 3.20
C LYS A 255 -21.44 15.33 4.20
N THR A 256 -22.19 14.69 5.10
CA THR A 256 -21.68 13.75 6.12
C THR A 256 -21.19 12.41 5.56
N ASN A 257 -21.40 12.12 4.27
CA ASN A 257 -20.99 10.84 3.65
C ASN A 257 -19.51 10.49 3.89
N ILE A 258 -18.63 11.49 3.90
CA ILE A 258 -17.18 11.32 4.10
C ILE A 258 -16.83 10.77 5.49
N ILE A 259 -17.66 11.03 6.50
CA ILE A 259 -17.50 10.48 7.85
C ILE A 259 -17.69 8.97 7.79
N PHE A 260 -18.67 8.50 7.05
CA PHE A 260 -18.94 7.08 6.92
C PHE A 260 -17.78 6.33 6.25
N ILE A 261 -17.12 6.93 5.24
CA ILE A 261 -15.91 6.36 4.62
C ILE A 261 -14.83 6.11 5.69
N LEU A 262 -14.59 7.08 6.57
CA LEU A 262 -13.64 6.94 7.67
C LEU A 262 -14.10 5.89 8.70
N VAL A 263 -15.40 5.76 8.96
CA VAL A 263 -15.96 4.73 9.85
C VAL A 263 -15.69 3.33 9.29
N TYR A 264 -16.02 3.05 8.02
CA TYR A 264 -15.73 1.73 7.42
C TYR A 264 -14.23 1.44 7.43
N PHE A 265 -13.42 2.45 7.12
CA PHE A 265 -11.96 2.35 7.13
C PHE A 265 -11.44 1.92 8.50
N ILE A 266 -11.93 2.56 9.57
CA ILE A 266 -11.55 2.25 10.96
C ILE A 266 -12.00 0.84 11.32
N ILE A 267 -13.21 0.41 10.94
CA ILE A 267 -13.70 -0.94 11.25
C ILE A 267 -12.82 -2.00 10.57
N PHE A 268 -12.45 -1.82 9.30
CA PHE A 268 -11.50 -2.70 8.62
C PHE A 268 -10.11 -2.65 9.27
N ALA A 269 -9.62 -1.47 9.66
CA ALA A 269 -8.35 -1.34 10.36
C ALA A 269 -8.35 -2.09 11.70
N ILE A 270 -9.42 -1.97 12.50
CA ILE A 270 -9.59 -2.72 13.74
C ILE A 270 -9.65 -4.23 13.45
N GLY A 271 -10.35 -4.65 12.39
CA GLY A 271 -10.38 -6.04 11.95
C GLY A 271 -8.98 -6.60 11.67
N ASN A 272 -8.13 -5.84 10.97
CA ASN A 272 -6.73 -6.21 10.73
C ASN A 272 -5.91 -6.24 12.02
N LEU A 273 -6.08 -5.26 12.90
CA LEU A 273 -5.37 -5.21 14.19
C LEU A 273 -5.66 -6.44 15.05
N LEU A 274 -6.95 -6.78 15.21
CA LEU A 274 -7.40 -7.92 16.00
C LEU A 274 -6.83 -9.23 15.44
N TRP A 275 -6.76 -9.36 14.11
CA TRP A 275 -6.17 -10.52 13.45
C TRP A 275 -4.67 -10.65 13.74
N ILE A 276 -3.90 -9.57 13.58
CA ILE A 276 -2.44 -9.58 13.83
C ILE A 276 -2.17 -9.93 15.30
N ARG A 277 -2.96 -9.40 16.24
CA ARG A 277 -2.80 -9.66 17.68
C ARG A 277 -2.96 -11.14 18.02
N GLN A 278 -3.86 -11.85 17.35
CA GLN A 278 -4.13 -13.26 17.63
C GLN A 278 -3.19 -14.22 16.88
N LYS A 279 -2.74 -13.83 15.68
CA LYS A 279 -1.94 -14.71 14.81
C LYS A 279 -0.60 -14.07 14.50
N SER A 280 -0.52 -13.36 13.39
CA SER A 280 0.66 -12.63 12.94
C SER A 280 0.32 -11.81 11.70
N GLU A 281 1.20 -10.88 11.35
CA GLU A 281 1.14 -10.15 10.09
C GLU A 281 1.47 -11.10 8.93
N ASN A 282 0.52 -11.28 8.01
CA ASN A 282 0.67 -12.11 6.82
C ASN A 282 0.36 -11.30 5.54
N ASN A 283 0.66 -11.87 4.38
CA ASN A 283 0.47 -11.19 3.09
C ASN A 283 -0.99 -10.76 2.85
N ILE A 284 -1.96 -11.51 3.36
CA ILE A 284 -3.39 -11.21 3.26
C ILE A 284 -3.75 -9.95 4.06
N VAL A 285 -3.26 -9.82 5.30
CA VAL A 285 -3.45 -8.62 6.12
C VAL A 285 -2.79 -7.43 5.43
N THR A 286 -1.55 -7.58 4.98
CA THR A 286 -0.82 -6.53 4.27
C THR A 286 -1.57 -6.05 3.04
N PHE A 287 -2.07 -6.99 2.22
CA PHE A 287 -2.86 -6.70 1.03
C PHE A 287 -4.21 -6.05 1.38
N GLY A 288 -4.90 -6.54 2.42
CA GLY A 288 -6.14 -5.94 2.91
C GLY A 288 -5.95 -4.51 3.44
N THR A 289 -4.86 -4.25 4.18
CA THR A 289 -4.51 -2.90 4.61
C THR A 289 -4.18 -2.01 3.41
N PHE A 290 -3.43 -2.52 2.44
CA PHE A 290 -3.12 -1.78 1.21
C PHE A 290 -4.39 -1.39 0.45
N ILE A 291 -5.30 -2.34 0.17
CA ILE A 291 -6.56 -2.05 -0.51
C ILE A 291 -7.36 -1.04 0.31
N ASN A 292 -7.55 -1.26 1.62
CA ASN A 292 -8.32 -0.35 2.45
C ASN A 292 -7.75 1.09 2.45
N CYS A 293 -6.42 1.23 2.49
CA CYS A 293 -5.76 2.52 2.32
C CYS A 293 -6.00 3.12 0.94
N PHE A 294 -5.76 2.36 -0.12
CA PHE A 294 -5.85 2.85 -1.49
C PHE A 294 -7.28 3.20 -1.90
N THR A 295 -8.24 2.30 -1.72
CA THR A 295 -9.64 2.54 -2.10
C THR A 295 -10.35 3.44 -1.10
N GLY A 296 -10.10 3.29 0.20
CA GLY A 296 -10.76 4.09 1.23
C GLY A 296 -10.32 5.56 1.23
N TYR A 297 -9.02 5.83 1.33
CA TYR A 297 -8.54 7.21 1.23
C TYR A 297 -8.66 7.75 -0.20
N GLY A 298 -8.53 6.90 -1.23
CA GLY A 298 -8.75 7.27 -2.62
C GLY A 298 -10.17 7.76 -2.90
N LEU A 299 -11.20 7.07 -2.37
CA LEU A 299 -12.58 7.54 -2.46
C LEU A 299 -12.80 8.80 -1.61
N PHE A 300 -12.24 8.85 -0.40
CA PHE A 300 -12.33 10.03 0.46
C PHE A 300 -11.82 11.30 -0.25
N ILE A 301 -10.60 11.26 -0.80
CA ILE A 301 -10.00 12.42 -1.49
C ILE A 301 -10.75 12.76 -2.79
N LEU A 302 -11.26 11.77 -3.52
CA LEU A 302 -12.07 11.98 -4.73
C LEU A 302 -13.31 12.82 -4.40
N ILE A 303 -14.09 12.39 -3.40
CA ILE A 303 -15.33 13.07 -3.03
C ILE A 303 -15.06 14.47 -2.49
N THR A 304 -14.05 14.61 -1.61
CA THR A 304 -13.75 15.89 -0.98
C THR A 304 -13.34 16.93 -2.02
N ILE A 305 -12.40 16.60 -2.92
CA ILE A 305 -11.92 17.53 -3.96
C ILE A 305 -13.02 17.87 -4.98
N SER A 306 -13.86 16.90 -5.35
CA SER A 306 -14.88 17.14 -6.39
C SER A 306 -16.10 17.92 -5.91
N LYS A 307 -16.53 17.75 -4.66
CA LYS A 307 -17.86 18.24 -4.22
C LYS A 307 -17.94 18.84 -2.82
N VAL A 308 -16.98 18.60 -1.93
CA VAL A 308 -17.04 19.06 -0.53
C VAL A 308 -15.96 20.12 -0.26
N SER A 309 -16.00 21.22 -1.02
CA SER A 309 -14.97 22.28 -0.99
C SER A 309 -14.89 23.04 0.33
N GLU A 310 -16.03 23.24 1.00
CA GLU A 310 -16.16 24.10 2.19
C GLU A 310 -15.45 23.53 3.45
N PHE A 311 -15.29 22.21 3.53
CA PHE A 311 -14.68 21.53 4.70
C PHE A 311 -13.41 20.74 4.35
N LEU A 312 -12.78 21.02 3.19
CA LEU A 312 -11.59 20.31 2.72
C LEU A 312 -10.46 20.29 3.76
N PHE A 313 -10.12 21.44 4.33
CA PHE A 313 -9.06 21.53 5.33
C PHE A 313 -9.36 20.66 6.56
N VAL A 314 -10.53 20.84 7.17
CA VAL A 314 -10.92 20.16 8.42
C VAL A 314 -11.04 18.65 8.20
N SER A 315 -11.63 18.22 7.08
CA SER A 315 -11.81 16.81 6.73
C SER A 315 -10.47 16.10 6.53
N HIS A 316 -9.55 16.68 5.75
CA HIS A 316 -8.23 16.09 5.53
C HIS A 316 -7.33 16.16 6.77
N LEU A 317 -7.41 17.21 7.57
CA LEU A 317 -6.70 17.28 8.84
C LEU A 317 -7.20 16.19 9.81
N SER A 318 -8.52 16.00 9.91
CA SER A 318 -9.13 14.96 10.73
C SER A 318 -8.73 13.56 10.25
N ALA A 319 -8.78 13.31 8.94
CA ALA A 319 -8.31 12.06 8.35
C ALA A 319 -6.81 11.82 8.65
N SER A 320 -5.98 12.85 8.56
CA SER A 320 -4.56 12.77 8.92
C SER A 320 -4.35 12.33 10.37
N VAL A 321 -5.06 12.95 11.31
CA VAL A 321 -5.00 12.58 12.73
C VAL A 321 -5.45 11.13 12.94
N ILE A 322 -6.56 10.72 12.34
CA ILE A 322 -7.08 9.35 12.44
C ILE A 322 -6.05 8.33 11.92
N PHE A 323 -5.49 8.56 10.73
CA PHE A 323 -4.52 7.63 10.14
C PHE A 323 -3.19 7.63 10.91
N LEU A 324 -2.77 8.77 11.46
CA LEU A 324 -1.59 8.83 12.32
C LEU A 324 -1.81 8.04 13.60
N LEU A 325 -2.97 8.20 14.25
CA LEU A 325 -3.36 7.41 15.42
C LEU A 325 -3.43 5.91 15.12
N LEU A 326 -3.98 5.51 13.97
CA LEU A 326 -3.96 4.12 13.54
C LEU A 326 -2.53 3.60 13.33
N SER A 327 -1.66 4.39 12.70
CA SER A 327 -0.25 4.05 12.52
C SER A 327 0.47 3.85 13.86
N VAL A 328 0.30 4.79 14.78
CA VAL A 328 0.80 4.73 16.16
C VAL A 328 0.29 3.46 16.85
N LEU A 329 -1.00 3.20 16.75
CA LEU A 329 -1.67 2.09 17.42
C LEU A 329 -1.15 0.74 16.91
N PHE A 330 -0.99 0.56 15.60
CA PHE A 330 -0.43 -0.66 15.01
C PHE A 330 1.03 -0.87 15.39
N TRP A 331 1.82 0.21 15.50
CA TRP A 331 3.19 0.12 15.96
C TRP A 331 3.27 -0.30 17.43
N VAL A 332 2.54 0.39 18.32
CA VAL A 332 2.62 0.18 19.76
C VAL A 332 2.02 -1.16 20.18
N LYS A 333 0.89 -1.56 19.60
CA LYS A 333 0.16 -2.77 20.03
C LYS A 333 0.67 -4.05 19.39
N VAL A 334 1.10 -4.02 18.13
CA VAL A 334 1.46 -5.25 17.38
C VAL A 334 2.80 -5.17 16.63
N LYS A 335 3.50 -4.02 16.66
CA LYS A 335 4.77 -3.79 15.93
C LYS A 335 4.70 -4.18 14.45
N SER A 336 3.53 -4.03 13.82
CA SER A 336 3.33 -4.34 12.41
C SER A 336 4.17 -3.41 11.55
N LYS A 337 4.92 -3.95 10.59
CA LYS A 337 5.81 -3.15 9.75
C LYS A 337 5.05 -2.50 8.60
N TYR A 338 4.19 -3.27 7.92
CA TYR A 338 3.55 -2.80 6.69
C TYR A 338 2.28 -2.00 6.99
N SER A 339 1.47 -2.42 7.97
CA SER A 339 0.26 -1.65 8.31
C SER A 339 0.61 -0.28 8.89
N THR A 340 1.61 -0.21 9.78
CA THR A 340 2.15 1.07 10.28
C THR A 340 2.61 1.96 9.12
N PHE A 341 3.33 1.41 8.14
CA PHE A 341 3.76 2.13 6.95
C PHE A 341 2.59 2.68 6.12
N PHE A 342 1.61 1.85 5.77
CA PHE A 342 0.49 2.28 4.94
C PHE A 342 -0.36 3.36 5.64
N TYR A 343 -0.66 3.21 6.92
CA TYR A 343 -1.40 4.24 7.66
C TYR A 343 -0.59 5.53 7.84
N SER A 344 0.73 5.44 8.06
CA SER A 344 1.61 6.62 8.09
C SER A 344 1.59 7.39 6.77
N ILE A 345 1.69 6.70 5.63
CA ILE A 345 1.63 7.36 4.33
C ILE A 345 0.29 8.07 4.14
N MET A 346 -0.83 7.40 4.42
CA MET A 346 -2.15 8.02 4.30
C MET A 346 -2.29 9.24 5.22
N ALA A 347 -1.74 9.17 6.45
CA ALA A 347 -1.73 10.28 7.38
C ALA A 347 -0.99 11.50 6.82
N TYR A 348 0.20 11.29 6.25
CA TYR A 348 1.01 12.35 5.68
C TYR A 348 0.44 12.87 4.36
N SER A 349 -0.12 12.01 3.52
CA SER A 349 -0.84 12.43 2.32
C SER A 349 -2.04 13.31 2.67
N ALA A 350 -2.83 12.95 3.69
CA ALA A 350 -3.94 13.76 4.17
C ALA A 350 -3.48 15.09 4.77
N LEU A 351 -2.38 15.09 5.54
CA LEU A 351 -1.79 16.33 6.05
C LEU A 351 -1.34 17.24 4.91
N SER A 352 -0.70 16.68 3.88
CA SER A 352 -0.23 17.42 2.73
C SER A 352 -1.38 18.07 1.96
N VAL A 353 -2.49 17.36 1.76
CA VAL A 353 -3.70 17.94 1.13
C VAL A 353 -4.27 19.06 2.01
N ALA A 354 -4.36 18.87 3.32
CA ALA A 354 -4.84 19.92 4.24
C ALA A 354 -3.97 21.19 4.16
N ILE A 355 -2.63 21.05 4.11
CA ILE A 355 -1.70 22.17 3.93
C ILE A 355 -1.95 22.87 2.60
N ILE A 356 -2.03 22.12 1.50
CA ILE A 356 -2.20 22.69 0.14
C ILE A 356 -3.51 23.47 0.02
N VAL A 357 -4.58 22.97 0.64
CA VAL A 357 -5.89 23.64 0.61
C VAL A 357 -5.89 24.92 1.45
N GLN A 358 -5.24 24.92 2.62
CA GLN A 358 -5.30 26.03 3.57
C GLN A 358 -4.36 27.20 3.21
N PHE A 359 -3.22 26.90 2.58
CA PHE A 359 -2.16 27.87 2.34
C PHE A 359 -1.96 28.15 0.85
N LYS A 360 -1.50 29.37 0.54
CA LYS A 360 -1.07 29.72 -0.82
C LYS A 360 0.03 28.78 -1.29
N LEU A 361 0.09 28.54 -2.60
CA LEU A 361 0.98 27.56 -3.22
C LEU A 361 2.45 27.72 -2.81
N GLU A 362 2.96 28.96 -2.73
CA GLU A 362 4.32 29.27 -2.25
C GLU A 362 4.55 28.79 -0.80
N ASN A 363 3.66 29.18 0.13
CA ASN A 363 3.73 28.82 1.55
C ASN A 363 3.54 27.31 1.78
N SER A 364 2.72 26.67 0.96
CA SER A 364 2.45 25.24 1.02
C SER A 364 3.73 24.42 0.82
N PHE A 365 4.62 24.81 -0.10
CA PHE A 365 5.90 24.11 -0.30
C PHE A 365 6.78 24.11 0.94
N ILE A 366 6.82 25.23 1.65
CA ILE A 366 7.62 25.38 2.86
C ILE A 366 7.07 24.47 3.96
N LEU A 367 5.77 24.50 4.18
CA LEU A 367 5.13 23.65 5.19
C LEU A 367 5.26 22.15 4.85
N LEU A 368 5.12 21.77 3.57
CA LEU A 368 5.36 20.40 3.11
C LEU A 368 6.83 19.98 3.27
N CYS A 369 7.76 20.90 3.05
CA CYS A 369 9.18 20.69 3.33
C CYS A 369 9.39 20.42 4.82
N TRP A 370 8.84 21.24 5.72
CA TRP A 370 8.96 21.04 7.16
C TRP A 370 8.24 19.78 7.66
N GLN A 371 7.12 19.40 7.03
CA GLN A 371 6.44 18.13 7.28
C GLN A 371 7.39 16.93 7.11
N SER A 372 8.38 17.00 6.20
CA SER A 372 9.38 15.95 5.98
C SER A 372 10.14 15.56 7.27
N LEU A 373 10.43 16.52 8.16
CA LEU A 373 11.08 16.24 9.44
C LEU A 373 10.19 15.44 10.38
N LEU A 374 8.89 15.73 10.39
CA LEU A 374 7.90 14.97 11.15
C LEU A 374 7.86 13.52 10.65
N VAL A 375 7.88 13.32 9.32
CA VAL A 375 7.91 11.98 8.71
C VAL A 375 9.19 11.23 9.09
N ILE A 376 10.37 11.87 9.05
CA ILE A 376 11.63 11.21 9.42
C ILE A 376 11.65 10.85 10.91
N THR A 377 11.18 11.75 11.77
CA THR A 377 11.17 11.54 13.22
C THR A 377 10.28 10.34 13.59
N THR A 378 9.08 10.28 13.02
CA THR A 378 8.16 9.15 13.21
C THR A 378 8.69 7.86 12.56
N ALA A 379 9.30 7.93 11.36
CA ALA A 379 9.92 6.78 10.71
C ALA A 379 11.04 6.15 11.56
N LEU A 380 11.82 6.98 12.25
CA LEU A 380 12.85 6.53 13.19
C LEU A 380 12.26 5.87 14.43
N TRP A 381 11.16 6.41 14.95
CA TRP A 381 10.44 5.81 16.06
C TRP A 381 9.86 4.44 15.67
N TYR A 382 9.27 4.34 14.48
CA TYR A 382 8.78 3.11 13.87
C TYR A 382 9.88 2.17 13.37
N ARG A 383 11.15 2.59 13.41
CA ARG A 383 12.29 1.85 12.84
C ARG A 383 12.03 1.39 11.39
N SER A 384 11.30 2.19 10.61
CA SER A 384 10.81 1.81 9.29
C SER A 384 11.61 2.49 8.19
N LYS A 385 12.46 1.71 7.51
CA LYS A 385 13.23 2.17 6.34
C LYS A 385 12.34 2.56 5.16
N ILE A 386 11.17 1.93 5.03
CA ILE A 386 10.27 2.16 3.90
C ILE A 386 9.66 3.57 3.99
N ILE A 387 9.32 4.03 5.20
CA ILE A 387 8.83 5.40 5.43
C ILE A 387 9.95 6.41 5.11
N VAL A 388 11.18 6.16 5.58
CA VAL A 388 12.32 7.04 5.26
C VAL A 388 12.55 7.15 3.74
N LEU A 389 12.46 6.02 3.03
CA LEU A 389 12.63 5.98 1.58
C LEU A 389 11.52 6.74 0.85
N ALA A 390 10.26 6.50 1.21
CA ALA A 390 9.11 7.20 0.64
C ALA A 390 9.21 8.71 0.88
N ASN A 391 9.58 9.12 2.09
CA ASN A 391 9.78 10.53 2.44
C ASN A 391 10.86 11.19 1.60
N PHE A 392 11.99 10.52 1.36
CA PHE A 392 13.06 11.05 0.52
C PHE A 392 12.58 11.33 -0.90
N PHE A 393 11.88 10.39 -1.53
CA PHE A 393 11.33 10.59 -2.88
C PHE A 393 10.29 11.70 -2.91
N ILE A 394 9.35 11.71 -1.97
CA ILE A 394 8.30 12.74 -1.88
C ILE A 394 8.92 14.12 -1.66
N PHE A 395 9.86 14.25 -0.72
CA PHE A 395 10.59 15.48 -0.45
C PHE A 395 11.36 15.98 -1.69
N SER A 396 12.03 15.07 -2.40
CA SER A 396 12.76 15.40 -3.63
C SER A 396 11.81 15.86 -4.74
N LEU A 397 10.66 15.20 -4.89
CA LEU A 397 9.62 15.59 -5.86
C LEU A 397 9.06 16.99 -5.54
N ILE A 398 8.77 17.25 -4.26
CA ILE A 398 8.28 18.57 -3.79
C ILE A 398 9.33 19.64 -4.08
N PHE A 399 10.61 19.37 -3.80
CA PHE A 399 11.70 20.29 -4.10
C PHE A 399 11.85 20.55 -5.60
N LEU A 400 11.83 19.51 -6.43
CA LEU A 400 11.89 19.67 -7.90
C LEU A 400 10.69 20.47 -8.44
N PHE A 401 9.49 20.18 -7.95
CA PHE A 401 8.29 20.90 -8.36
C PHE A 401 8.32 22.36 -7.90
N TYR A 402 8.88 22.65 -6.72
CA TYR A 402 9.16 24.00 -6.25
C TYR A 402 10.12 24.75 -7.18
N LEU A 403 11.21 24.10 -7.65
CA LEU A 403 12.16 24.72 -8.58
C LEU A 403 11.53 25.06 -9.94
N VAL A 404 10.58 24.24 -10.42
CA VAL A 404 9.91 24.45 -11.72
C VAL A 404 8.78 25.47 -11.62
N THR A 405 8.04 25.48 -10.51
CA THR A 405 6.80 26.25 -10.36
C THR A 405 6.96 27.54 -9.56
N GLY A 406 7.99 27.61 -8.71
CA GLY A 406 8.25 28.74 -7.82
C GLY A 406 8.59 30.00 -8.60
N ARG A 407 7.59 30.84 -8.84
CA ARG A 407 7.75 32.13 -9.55
C ARG A 407 8.53 33.16 -8.72
N ASN A 408 8.51 33.04 -7.38
CA ASN A 408 9.22 33.91 -6.46
C ASN A 408 10.14 33.07 -5.55
N ILE A 409 11.37 32.83 -5.98
CA ILE A 409 12.37 32.15 -5.15
C ILE A 409 12.95 33.18 -4.17
N GLY A 410 12.37 33.23 -2.97
CA GLY A 410 12.85 34.06 -1.87
C GLY A 410 13.69 33.30 -0.84
N ILE A 411 14.06 34.01 0.24
CA ILE A 411 14.84 33.48 1.38
C ILE A 411 14.20 32.22 1.97
N GLU A 412 12.88 32.12 1.88
CA GLU A 412 12.09 30.99 2.37
C GLU A 412 12.50 29.64 1.75
N SER A 413 13.07 29.64 0.53
CA SER A 413 13.64 28.46 -0.13
C SER A 413 14.83 27.83 0.60
N LEU A 414 15.49 28.58 1.50
CA LEU A 414 16.49 28.04 2.42
C LEU A 414 15.92 26.93 3.31
N SER A 415 14.60 26.90 3.53
CA SER A 415 13.92 25.85 4.29
C SER A 415 14.25 24.45 3.75
N PHE A 416 14.32 24.28 2.43
CA PHE A 416 14.67 22.98 1.82
C PHE A 416 16.08 22.54 2.20
N GLY A 417 17.03 23.47 2.17
CA GLY A 417 18.40 23.22 2.57
C GLY A 417 18.54 22.89 4.05
N ILE A 418 17.90 23.69 4.90
CA ILE A 418 17.90 23.50 6.36
C ILE A 418 17.28 22.16 6.73
N VAL A 419 16.09 21.87 6.20
CA VAL A 419 15.40 20.59 6.43
C VAL A 419 16.23 19.42 5.91
N ALA A 420 16.92 19.55 4.78
CA ALA A 420 17.77 18.48 4.26
C ALA A 420 19.00 18.22 5.15
N LEU A 421 19.65 19.27 5.67
CA LEU A 421 20.74 19.14 6.65
C LEU A 421 20.25 18.48 7.95
N LEU A 422 19.12 18.95 8.48
CA LEU A 422 18.51 18.39 9.69
C LEU A 422 18.12 16.92 9.49
N SER A 423 17.53 16.57 8.35
CA SER A 423 17.19 15.20 7.95
C SER A 423 18.43 14.30 7.92
N ALA A 424 19.49 14.76 7.26
CA ALA A 424 20.77 14.04 7.19
C ALA A 424 21.38 13.86 8.58
N ARG A 425 21.27 14.86 9.46
CA ARG A 425 21.78 14.83 10.83
C ARG A 425 21.00 13.87 11.72
N ILE A 426 19.67 13.96 11.72
CA ILE A 426 18.77 13.12 12.50
C ILE A 426 18.99 11.64 12.15
N MET A 427 19.09 11.31 10.86
CA MET A 427 19.40 9.94 10.42
C MET A 427 20.80 9.49 10.81
N ASN A 428 21.80 10.39 10.80
CA ASN A 428 23.15 10.05 11.25
C ASN A 428 23.18 9.71 12.74
N TRP A 429 22.43 10.43 13.57
CA TRP A 429 22.37 10.21 15.00
C TRP A 429 21.74 8.85 15.35
N GLN A 430 20.72 8.44 14.63
CA GLN A 430 20.00 7.17 14.85
C GLN A 430 20.45 6.06 13.89
N LYS A 431 21.70 6.11 13.39
CA LYS A 431 22.25 5.16 12.42
C LYS A 431 22.13 3.70 12.87
N HIS A 432 22.25 3.41 14.16
CA HIS A 432 22.10 2.04 14.68
C HIS A 432 20.69 1.46 14.58
N ARG A 433 19.66 2.30 14.43
CA ARG A 433 18.27 1.87 14.26
C ARG A 433 17.91 1.54 12.80
N LEU A 434 18.78 1.89 11.85
CA LEU A 434 18.52 1.78 10.41
C LEU A 434 19.74 1.16 9.69
N GLU A 435 19.58 0.00 9.05
CA GLU A 435 20.69 -0.63 8.30
C GLU A 435 21.29 0.23 7.15
N LEU A 436 22.43 -0.24 6.63
CA LEU A 436 23.38 0.33 5.66
C LEU A 436 22.81 1.17 4.49
N LYS A 437 21.61 0.90 3.95
CA LYS A 437 21.03 1.68 2.83
C LYS A 437 20.78 3.16 3.17
N THR A 438 20.76 3.52 4.45
CA THR A 438 20.56 4.92 4.90
C THR A 438 21.78 5.82 4.73
N GLU A 439 22.97 5.26 4.52
CA GLU A 439 24.17 6.01 4.11
C GLU A 439 23.94 6.78 2.81
N PHE A 440 23.35 6.11 1.81
CA PHE A 440 23.04 6.70 0.51
C PHE A 440 21.98 7.80 0.64
N MET A 441 20.90 7.55 1.38
CA MET A 441 19.82 8.52 1.57
C MET A 441 20.32 9.77 2.30
N ARG A 442 21.15 9.60 3.33
CA ARG A 442 21.81 10.73 4.01
C ARG A 442 22.66 11.56 3.05
N ASN A 443 23.43 10.91 2.18
CA ASN A 443 24.23 11.61 1.18
C ASN A 443 23.34 12.37 0.19
N ALA A 444 22.22 11.78 -0.21
CA ALA A 444 21.28 12.41 -1.11
C ALA A 444 20.65 13.66 -0.47
N TYR A 445 20.26 13.63 0.81
CA TYR A 445 19.83 14.84 1.53
C TYR A 445 20.94 15.90 1.62
N LEU A 446 22.19 15.51 1.89
CA LEU A 446 23.31 16.46 1.84
C LEU A 446 23.51 17.05 0.43
N GLY A 447 23.27 16.28 -0.62
CA GLY A 447 23.26 16.75 -2.01
C GLY A 447 22.12 17.74 -2.28
N VAL A 448 20.91 17.49 -1.76
CA VAL A 448 19.81 18.46 -1.85
C VAL A 448 20.16 19.74 -1.10
N ALA A 449 20.78 19.67 0.08
CA ALA A 449 21.27 20.85 0.80
C ALA A 449 22.35 21.62 0.01
N PHE A 450 23.26 20.90 -0.64
CA PHE A 450 24.30 21.48 -1.49
C PHE A 450 23.73 22.28 -2.66
N ILE A 451 22.64 21.81 -3.27
CA ILE A 451 22.01 22.48 -4.41
C ILE A 451 21.08 23.60 -3.94
N SER A 452 20.20 23.30 -2.98
CA SER A 452 19.15 24.22 -2.55
C SER A 452 19.69 25.49 -1.89
N ILE A 453 20.73 25.43 -1.05
CA ILE A 453 21.21 26.60 -0.30
C ILE A 453 21.88 27.64 -1.22
N PRO A 454 22.87 27.29 -2.07
CA PRO A 454 23.44 28.24 -3.02
C PRO A 454 22.39 28.78 -4.00
N TYR A 455 21.48 27.93 -4.48
CA TYR A 455 20.41 28.33 -5.39
C TYR A 455 19.45 29.33 -4.76
N ALA A 456 19.05 29.10 -3.51
CA ALA A 456 18.22 30.00 -2.72
C ALA A 456 18.91 31.36 -2.55
N LEU A 457 20.18 31.36 -2.11
CA LEU A 457 20.94 32.60 -1.89
C LEU A 457 21.16 33.40 -3.18
N TYR A 458 21.36 32.73 -4.32
CA TYR A 458 21.53 33.38 -5.62
C TYR A 458 20.31 34.22 -6.02
N HIS A 459 19.09 33.72 -5.77
CA HIS A 459 17.85 34.43 -6.13
C HIS A 459 17.36 35.38 -5.04
N SER A 460 17.78 35.17 -3.79
CA SER A 460 17.28 35.93 -2.64
C SER A 460 18.10 37.17 -2.30
N VAL A 461 19.35 37.20 -2.73
CA VAL A 461 20.33 38.21 -2.35
C VAL A 461 20.68 39.03 -3.60
N PRO A 462 20.88 40.37 -3.51
CA PRO A 462 21.30 41.15 -4.66
C PRO A 462 22.59 40.61 -5.30
N PRO A 463 22.78 40.73 -6.63
CA PRO A 463 23.91 40.13 -7.35
C PRO A 463 25.29 40.43 -6.73
N ALA A 464 25.45 41.64 -6.17
CA ALA A 464 26.68 42.09 -5.51
C ALA A 464 27.08 41.26 -4.28
N TYR A 465 26.12 40.66 -3.58
CA TYR A 465 26.35 39.93 -2.33
C TYR A 465 26.25 38.40 -2.48
N VAL A 466 25.96 37.89 -3.68
CA VAL A 466 25.84 36.44 -3.93
C VAL A 466 27.11 35.70 -3.54
N ALA A 467 28.28 36.16 -4.00
CA ALA A 467 29.56 35.52 -3.68
C ALA A 467 29.82 35.52 -2.15
N ILE A 468 29.56 36.64 -1.49
CA ILE A 468 29.74 36.78 -0.03
C ILE A 468 28.81 35.81 0.72
N SER A 469 27.56 35.67 0.27
CA SER A 469 26.59 34.76 0.89
C SER A 469 27.00 33.29 0.75
N TRP A 470 27.57 32.89 -0.39
CA TRP A 470 28.07 31.53 -0.59
C TRP A 470 29.35 31.25 0.21
N VAL A 471 30.25 32.25 0.35
CA VAL A 471 31.38 32.18 1.28
C VAL A 471 30.89 31.96 2.71
N ALA A 472 29.87 32.72 3.15
CA ALA A 472 29.28 32.55 4.48
C ALA A 472 28.68 31.15 4.67
N ALA A 473 27.98 30.61 3.66
CA ALA A 473 27.47 29.24 3.68
C ALA A 473 28.60 28.19 3.77
N ALA A 474 29.70 28.39 3.02
CA ALA A 474 30.88 27.51 3.09
C ALA A 474 31.54 27.53 4.47
N LEU A 475 31.66 28.71 5.09
CA LEU A 475 32.16 28.85 6.46
C LEU A 475 31.24 28.15 7.47
N PHE A 476 29.92 28.28 7.32
CA PHE A 476 28.95 27.57 8.15
C PHE A 476 29.12 26.05 8.04
N TYR A 477 29.23 25.50 6.82
CA TYR A 477 29.49 24.07 6.62
C TYR A 477 30.82 23.61 7.20
N PHE A 478 31.86 24.44 7.09
CA PHE A 478 33.16 24.16 7.68
C PHE A 478 33.09 24.12 9.21
N GLY A 479 32.42 25.09 9.84
CA GLY A 479 32.17 25.11 11.28
C GLY A 479 31.40 23.87 11.74
N MET A 480 30.34 23.49 11.01
CA MET A 480 29.60 22.25 11.24
C MET A 480 30.47 20.99 11.10
N SER A 481 31.45 20.99 10.19
CA SER A 481 32.37 19.85 10.01
C SER A 481 33.29 19.66 11.22
N VAL A 482 33.74 20.75 11.85
CA VAL A 482 34.58 20.74 13.04
C VAL A 482 33.76 20.35 14.26
N PHE A 483 32.60 21.00 14.47
CA PHE A 483 31.74 20.73 15.61
C PHE A 483 31.20 19.28 15.64
N LEU A 484 30.95 18.70 14.47
CA LEU A 484 30.36 17.36 14.34
C LEU A 484 31.37 16.25 14.02
N ASP A 485 32.68 16.56 13.93
CA ASP A 485 33.78 15.68 13.48
C ASP A 485 33.39 14.81 12.27
N ASN A 486 32.78 15.42 11.24
CA ASN A 486 32.21 14.70 10.11
C ASN A 486 32.74 15.21 8.76
N LYS A 487 33.48 14.33 8.07
CA LYS A 487 34.11 14.60 6.76
C LYS A 487 33.13 15.04 5.67
N LYS A 488 31.85 14.67 5.73
CA LYS A 488 30.87 15.01 4.68
C LYS A 488 30.52 16.50 4.66
N TYR A 489 30.43 17.14 5.82
CA TYR A 489 30.23 18.60 5.92
C TYR A 489 31.45 19.37 5.43
N ARG A 490 32.66 18.81 5.57
CA ARG A 490 33.89 19.38 5.02
C ARG A 490 33.87 19.39 3.49
N TRP A 491 33.46 18.27 2.87
CA TRP A 491 33.27 18.21 1.42
C TRP A 491 32.22 19.22 0.95
N LEU A 492 31.13 19.37 1.69
CA LEU A 492 30.11 20.37 1.40
C LEU A 492 30.69 21.79 1.40
N ALA A 493 31.48 22.15 2.41
CA ALA A 493 32.17 23.43 2.49
C ALA A 493 33.11 23.67 1.29
N LEU A 494 33.95 22.69 0.96
CA LEU A 494 34.90 22.79 -0.15
C LEU A 494 34.18 22.93 -1.50
N LEU A 495 33.13 22.14 -1.74
CA LEU A 495 32.35 22.21 -2.97
C LEU A 495 31.65 23.56 -3.11
N THR A 496 31.08 24.12 -2.04
CA THR A 496 30.45 25.45 -2.07
C THR A 496 31.50 26.53 -2.34
N LEU A 497 32.71 26.39 -1.80
CA LEU A 497 33.80 27.33 -2.06
C LEU A 497 34.27 27.25 -3.53
N ILE A 498 34.44 26.05 -4.08
CA ILE A 498 34.74 25.86 -5.52
C ILE A 498 33.65 26.49 -6.39
N LEU A 499 32.38 26.27 -6.06
CA LEU A 499 31.25 26.87 -6.76
C LEU A 499 31.31 28.42 -6.69
N THR A 500 31.72 28.97 -5.55
CA THR A 500 31.91 30.41 -5.37
C THR A 500 33.06 30.96 -6.21
N ILE A 501 34.19 30.26 -6.27
CA ILE A 501 35.32 30.63 -7.14
C ILE A 501 34.86 30.68 -8.60
N ILE A 502 34.17 29.64 -9.07
CA ILE A 502 33.66 29.56 -10.44
C ILE A 502 32.71 30.73 -10.72
N TYR A 503 31.80 31.03 -9.80
CA TYR A 503 30.85 32.15 -9.93
C TYR A 503 31.57 33.50 -10.03
N VAL A 504 32.52 33.78 -9.15
CA VAL A 504 33.27 35.04 -9.15
C VAL A 504 34.13 35.18 -10.41
N LEU A 505 34.71 34.08 -10.92
CA LEU A 505 35.49 34.09 -12.16
C LEU A 505 34.62 34.31 -13.42
N ILE A 506 33.45 33.68 -13.50
CA ILE A 506 32.60 33.77 -14.70
C ILE A 506 31.76 35.06 -14.68
N ILE A 507 31.01 35.27 -13.61
CA ILE A 507 30.01 36.35 -13.53
C ILE A 507 30.62 37.61 -12.92
N GLY A 508 31.53 37.45 -11.97
CA GLY A 508 32.17 38.60 -11.30
C GLY A 508 33.06 39.44 -12.21
N ILE A 509 33.56 38.88 -13.33
CA ILE A 509 34.33 39.61 -14.34
C ILE A 509 33.42 40.42 -15.28
N ILE A 510 32.16 40.01 -15.46
CA ILE A 510 31.28 40.54 -16.53
C ILE A 510 30.20 41.48 -15.98
N GLN A 511 29.62 41.20 -14.81
CA GLN A 511 28.38 41.87 -14.36
C GLN A 511 28.51 42.70 -13.08
N LEU A 512 29.61 42.57 -12.32
CA LEU A 512 29.80 43.28 -11.06
C LEU A 512 30.54 44.61 -11.26
N GLU A 513 30.06 45.65 -10.57
CA GLU A 513 30.77 46.93 -10.45
C GLU A 513 32.18 46.73 -9.87
N PRO A 514 33.16 47.59 -10.25
CA PRO A 514 34.57 47.40 -9.91
C PRO A 514 34.84 47.22 -8.41
N ALA A 515 34.13 47.97 -7.56
CA ALA A 515 34.30 47.91 -6.11
C ALA A 515 33.87 46.55 -5.52
N PHE A 516 32.70 46.04 -5.90
CA PHE A 516 32.18 44.75 -5.40
C PHE A 516 32.98 43.56 -5.93
N ARG A 517 33.52 43.67 -7.15
CA ARG A 517 34.44 42.69 -7.73
C ARG A 517 35.71 42.57 -6.87
N ILE A 518 36.41 43.68 -6.63
CA ILE A 518 37.64 43.70 -5.84
C ILE A 518 37.39 43.16 -4.43
N LEU A 519 36.31 43.61 -3.78
CA LEU A 519 35.95 43.15 -2.43
C LEU A 519 35.68 41.64 -2.38
N SER A 520 34.97 41.10 -3.37
CA SER A 520 34.67 39.66 -3.46
C SER A 520 35.96 38.83 -3.63
N PHE A 521 36.91 39.28 -4.46
CA PHE A 521 38.20 38.60 -4.64
C PHE A 521 39.06 38.63 -3.38
N ILE A 522 39.15 39.78 -2.69
CA ILE A 522 39.92 39.91 -1.44
C ILE A 522 39.32 39.02 -0.35
N LEU A 523 38.00 39.07 -0.15
CA LEU A 523 37.32 38.25 0.85
C LEU A 523 37.50 36.75 0.59
N LEU A 524 37.32 36.32 -0.67
CA LEU A 524 37.52 34.94 -1.08
C LEU A 524 38.96 34.48 -0.83
N GLY A 525 39.95 35.31 -1.16
CA GLY A 525 41.37 35.04 -0.91
C GLY A 525 41.70 34.90 0.58
N LEU A 526 41.21 35.82 1.42
CA LEU A 526 41.38 35.75 2.88
C LEU A 526 40.77 34.48 3.47
N VAL A 527 39.56 34.11 3.03
CA VAL A 527 38.88 32.89 3.49
C VAL A 527 39.62 31.64 3.05
N LEU A 528 40.12 31.57 1.82
CA LEU A 528 40.94 30.45 1.32
C LEU A 528 42.22 30.26 2.14
N ILE A 529 42.94 31.35 2.44
CA ILE A 529 44.16 31.31 3.26
C ILE A 529 43.82 30.84 4.69
N THR A 530 42.77 31.39 5.29
CA THR A 530 42.33 31.03 6.64
C THR A 530 41.94 29.56 6.73
N LEU A 531 41.14 29.07 5.77
CA LEU A 531 40.74 27.68 5.70
C LEU A 531 41.94 26.75 5.47
N SER A 532 42.90 27.13 4.62
CA SER A 532 44.13 26.37 4.38
C SER A 532 44.96 26.20 5.68
N PHE A 533 45.11 27.29 6.44
CA PHE A 533 45.82 27.25 7.73
C PHE A 533 45.11 26.36 8.75
N ILE A 534 43.79 26.51 8.92
CA ILE A 534 43.01 25.68 9.85
C ILE A 534 43.03 24.21 9.42
N TYR A 535 42.89 23.93 8.12
CA TYR A 535 42.96 22.58 7.57
C TYR A 535 44.28 21.90 7.95
N THR A 536 45.39 22.62 7.78
CA THR A 536 46.74 22.12 8.04
C THR A 536 46.95 21.88 9.54
N LYS A 537 46.56 22.83 10.39
CA LYS A 537 46.78 22.76 11.85
C LYS A 537 45.91 21.67 12.50
N TYR A 538 44.62 21.65 12.21
CA TYR A 538 43.65 20.83 12.94
C TYR A 538 43.57 19.38 12.44
N PHE A 539 43.75 19.16 11.13
CA PHE A 539 43.65 17.81 10.55
C PHE A 539 45.01 17.21 10.17
N GLY A 540 46.07 18.01 10.01
CA GLY A 540 47.42 17.51 9.81
C GLY A 540 47.97 16.74 11.02
N GLN A 541 47.59 17.14 12.24
CA GLN A 541 47.99 16.45 13.47
C GLN A 541 47.27 15.09 13.66
N LYS A 542 45.96 15.02 13.39
CA LYS A 542 45.14 13.79 13.57
C LYS A 542 45.46 12.67 12.58
N SER A 543 46.11 12.98 11.44
CA SER A 543 46.66 11.98 10.52
C SER A 543 48.02 11.44 11.00
N ARG A 544 48.90 12.32 11.50
CA ARG A 544 50.21 11.93 12.06
C ARG A 544 50.09 10.99 13.26
N GLU A 545 49.13 11.20 14.15
CA GLU A 545 48.87 10.28 15.27
C GLU A 545 48.34 8.91 14.82
N ARG A 546 47.55 8.86 13.75
CA ARG A 546 47.00 7.60 13.21
C ARG A 546 48.06 6.76 12.50
N ASP A 547 49.00 7.43 11.82
CA ASP A 547 50.13 6.80 11.12
C ASP A 547 51.23 6.34 12.10
N GLN A 548 51.40 7.01 13.25
CA GLN A 548 52.29 6.54 14.32
C GLN A 548 51.74 5.28 15.02
N VAL A 549 50.43 5.17 15.23
CA VAL A 549 49.80 3.99 15.86
C VAL A 549 49.74 2.78 14.93
N SER A 550 49.58 2.97 13.61
CA SER A 550 49.68 1.88 12.61
C SER A 550 51.13 1.49 12.32
N GLY A 551 52.07 2.44 12.35
CA GLY A 551 53.51 2.19 12.28
C GLY A 551 54.02 1.31 13.43
N ASN A 552 53.64 1.62 14.68
CA ASN A 552 54.02 0.80 15.83
C ASN A 552 53.45 -0.64 15.77
N ARG A 553 52.22 -0.84 15.30
CA ARG A 553 51.66 -2.20 15.13
C ARG A 553 52.39 -3.05 14.09
N ASN A 554 52.95 -2.43 13.06
CA ASN A 554 53.74 -3.13 12.04
C ASN A 554 55.17 -3.41 12.52
N GLN A 555 55.73 -2.57 13.40
CA GLN A 555 57.02 -2.86 14.06
C GLN A 555 56.92 -3.98 15.09
N ASP A 556 55.80 -4.09 15.83
CA ASP A 556 55.60 -5.20 16.78
C ASP A 556 55.33 -6.56 16.09
N GLN A 557 54.85 -6.58 14.84
CA GLN A 557 54.69 -7.82 14.04
C GLN A 557 55.96 -8.27 13.32
N HIS A 558 57.00 -7.44 13.25
CA HIS A 558 58.31 -7.83 12.73
C HIS A 558 59.32 -8.21 13.84
N ASN A 559 58.97 -7.98 15.11
CA ASN A 559 59.77 -8.34 16.27
C ASN A 559 59.23 -9.58 17.03
N LEU A 560 58.36 -10.37 16.39
CA LEU A 560 57.95 -11.73 16.77
C LEU A 560 58.29 -12.68 15.62
#